data_AF-A0A352C3X7-F1
#
_entry.id   AF-A0A352C3X7-F1
#
_cell.length_a   1.000
_cell.length_b   1.000
_cell.length_c   1.000
_cell.angle_alpha   90.00
_cell.angle_beta   90.00
_cell.angle_gamma   90.00
#
_symmetry.space_group_name_H-M   'P 1'
#
loop_
_entity.id
_entity.type
_entity.pdbx_description
1 polymer ?
#
loop_
_entity_poly.entity_id
_entity_poly.type
_entity_poly.pdbx_seq_one_letter_code
_entity_poly.pdbx_strand_id
1 'polypeptide(L)'
;MLLYDKPGLSNRGIIVNNFQDSLLIRALNRQAVERTPVWLMRQAGRYLPEYRQVRQQVKDFWELCQTPELACEVTLQPLRRYDLDASIVFSDILTIPKALGLDLVFQEKKGPVFDKVIDSKQSILNLQEEGAIERLNYVFQTVALCRQSLPSHVPLFGF
;
A
#
# COMPACT_ATOMS: atom_id res chain seq x y z
N MET A 1 -5.92 -15.68 10.01
CA MET A 1 -6.67 -14.54 9.44
C MET A 1 -7.48 -13.91 10.56
N LEU A 2 -6.90 -12.96 11.29
CA LEU A 2 -7.64 -12.21 12.31
C LEU A 2 -8.37 -11.09 11.59
N LEU A 3 -9.68 -11.28 11.40
CA LEU A 3 -10.57 -10.25 10.88
C LEU A 3 -10.47 -9.02 11.78
N TYR A 4 -10.37 -7.83 11.16
CA TYR A 4 -10.46 -6.57 11.87
C TYR A 4 -11.89 -6.45 12.41
N ASP A 5 -12.08 -6.69 13.70
CA ASP A 5 -13.36 -6.58 14.38
C ASP A 5 -13.26 -5.40 15.36
N LYS A 6 -13.75 -4.22 14.94
CA LYS A 6 -13.97 -3.09 15.86
C LYS A 6 -15.47 -2.94 16.09
N PRO A 7 -15.94 -2.99 17.35
CA PRO A 7 -17.31 -2.60 17.67
C PRO A 7 -17.43 -1.08 17.67
N GLY A 8 -18.46 -0.57 16.97
CA GLY A 8 -19.13 0.70 17.27
C GLY A 8 -18.36 1.99 16.95
N LEU A 9 -18.63 2.56 15.78
CA LEU A 9 -18.75 4.02 15.64
C LEU A 9 -20.22 4.36 15.33
N SER A 10 -21.08 4.15 16.32
CA SER A 10 -22.35 4.87 16.39
C SER A 10 -22.06 6.26 16.94
N ASN A 11 -21.77 7.23 16.07
CA ASN A 11 -21.97 8.62 16.44
C ASN A 11 -22.33 9.43 15.19
N ARG A 12 -23.63 9.80 15.13
CA ARG A 12 -24.29 10.70 14.17
C ARG A 12 -24.68 10.08 12.82
N GLY A 13 -25.72 9.24 12.85
CA GLY A 13 -26.80 9.24 11.84
C GLY A 13 -26.53 8.70 10.43
N ILE A 14 -25.28 8.49 10.01
CA ILE A 14 -24.97 7.93 8.69
C ILE A 14 -24.23 6.60 8.88
N ILE A 15 -24.95 5.49 8.66
CA ILE A 15 -24.32 4.17 8.56
C ILE A 15 -23.66 4.10 7.18
N VAL A 16 -22.35 4.33 7.13
CA VAL A 16 -21.56 4.12 5.91
C VAL A 16 -21.23 2.64 5.82
N ASN A 17 -21.94 1.90 4.96
CA ASN A 17 -21.68 0.48 4.71
C ASN A 17 -20.71 0.23 3.55
N ASN A 18 -20.37 1.28 2.78
CA ASN A 18 -19.59 1.24 1.56
C ASN A 18 -18.56 2.38 1.54
N PHE A 19 -17.31 2.10 1.18
CA PHE A 19 -16.23 3.08 1.11
C PHE A 19 -16.52 4.24 0.16
N GLN A 20 -17.41 4.07 -0.83
CA GLN A 20 -17.81 5.14 -1.76
C GLN A 20 -18.48 6.32 -1.05
N ASP A 21 -19.16 6.07 0.08
CA ASP A 21 -19.83 7.10 0.88
C ASP A 21 -18.99 7.54 2.10
N SER A 22 -17.74 7.05 2.19
CA SER A 22 -16.84 7.37 3.29
C SER A 22 -16.52 8.86 3.37
N LEU A 23 -16.18 9.31 4.57
CA LEU A 23 -15.80 10.70 4.85
C LEU A 23 -14.75 11.22 3.87
N LEU A 24 -13.73 10.41 3.61
CA LEU A 24 -12.63 10.76 2.72
C LEU A 24 -13.09 10.93 1.27
N ILE A 25 -13.87 9.99 0.73
CA ILE A 25 -14.33 10.07 -0.66
C ILE A 25 -15.27 11.26 -0.85
N ARG A 26 -16.17 11.51 0.11
CA ARG A 26 -17.02 12.72 0.11
C ARG A 26 -16.19 14.00 0.13
N ALA A 27 -15.18 14.08 1.00
CA ALA A 27 -14.28 15.24 1.07
C ALA A 27 -13.50 15.46 -0.23
N LEU A 28 -12.95 14.39 -0.84
CA LEU A 28 -12.25 14.46 -2.14
C LEU A 28 -13.18 14.94 -3.26
N ASN A 29 -14.46 14.59 -3.19
CA ASN A 29 -15.50 15.07 -4.11
C ASN A 29 -16.06 16.46 -3.75
N ARG A 30 -15.45 17.16 -2.78
CA ARG A 30 -15.86 18.50 -2.30
C ARG A 30 -17.29 18.54 -1.75
N GLN A 31 -17.77 17.43 -1.21
CA GLN A 31 -19.05 17.38 -0.52
C GLN A 31 -18.90 17.83 0.93
N ALA A 32 -20.01 18.24 1.55
CA ALA A 32 -20.04 18.58 2.96
C ALA A 32 -19.70 17.34 3.82
N VAL A 33 -18.86 17.54 4.82
CA VAL A 33 -18.38 16.51 5.73
C VAL A 33 -18.44 17.00 7.18
N GLU A 34 -18.69 16.06 8.08
CA GLU A 34 -18.89 16.28 9.51
C GLU A 34 -17.59 16.59 10.27
N ARG A 35 -16.46 16.18 9.72
CA ARG A 35 -15.10 16.52 10.17
C ARG A 35 -14.12 16.38 9.01
N THR A 36 -12.91 16.92 9.16
CA THR A 36 -11.83 16.70 8.19
C THR A 36 -11.37 15.23 8.26
N PRO A 37 -11.34 14.49 7.15
CA PRO A 37 -10.75 13.15 7.12
C PRO A 37 -9.23 13.20 7.20
N VAL A 38 -8.62 12.19 7.82
CA VAL A 38 -7.18 12.07 8.00
C VAL A 38 -6.66 10.68 7.63
N TRP A 39 -5.54 10.69 6.91
CA TRP A 39 -4.66 9.55 6.70
C TRP A 39 -3.22 10.10 6.67
N LEU A 40 -2.22 9.24 6.84
CA LEU A 40 -0.83 9.69 6.90
C LEU A 40 0.00 9.00 5.83
N MET A 41 0.77 9.79 5.08
CA MET A 41 1.81 9.24 4.22
C MET A 41 2.78 8.41 5.06
N ARG A 42 3.08 7.19 4.59
CA ARG A 42 3.88 6.20 5.33
C ARG A 42 3.30 5.81 6.70
N GLN A 43 1.97 5.77 6.81
CA GLN A 43 1.28 5.26 8.02
C GLN A 43 1.70 3.84 8.39
N ALA A 44 2.00 2.98 7.42
CA ALA A 44 2.64 1.68 7.64
C ALA A 44 4.16 1.81 7.52
N GLY A 45 4.90 1.63 8.62
CA GLY A 45 6.36 1.76 8.57
C GLY A 45 7.08 1.60 9.90
N ARG A 46 8.39 1.82 9.84
CA ARG A 46 9.37 1.50 10.91
C ARG A 46 9.10 2.11 12.28
N TYR A 47 8.26 3.14 12.40
CA TYR A 47 7.88 3.69 13.70
C TYR A 47 6.99 2.71 14.50
N LEU A 48 6.24 1.84 13.81
CA LEU A 48 5.42 0.80 14.41
C LEU A 48 6.27 -0.41 14.82
N PRO A 49 6.20 -0.90 16.08
CA PRO A 49 6.92 -2.09 16.50
C PRO A 49 6.47 -3.35 15.76
N GLU A 50 5.18 -3.53 15.48
CA GLU A 50 4.64 -4.67 14.73
C GLU A 50 5.09 -4.67 13.26
N TYR A 51 5.30 -3.50 12.64
CA TYR A 51 5.93 -3.43 11.32
C TYR A 51 7.35 -3.95 11.38
N ARG A 52 8.12 -3.56 12.41
CA ARG A 52 9.51 -4.03 12.59
C ARG A 52 9.56 -5.54 12.80
N GLN A 53 8.59 -6.12 13.51
CA GLN A 53 8.48 -7.58 13.68
C GLN A 53 8.26 -8.30 12.35
N VAL A 54 7.33 -7.84 11.50
CA VAL A 54 7.14 -8.41 10.16
C VAL A 54 8.39 -8.22 9.30
N ARG A 55 8.99 -7.03 9.33
CA ARG A 55 10.19 -6.73 8.54
C ARG A 55 11.40 -7.59 8.91
N GLN A 56 11.49 -8.08 10.16
CA GLN A 56 12.54 -9.00 10.60
C GLN A 56 12.37 -10.43 10.09
N GLN A 57 11.18 -10.81 9.62
CA GLN A 57 10.88 -12.16 9.11
C GLN A 57 11.25 -12.33 7.62
N VAL A 58 11.54 -11.23 6.93
CA VAL A 58 11.87 -11.20 5.51
C VAL A 58 13.31 -10.73 5.30
N LYS A 59 13.99 -11.30 4.31
CA LYS A 59 15.36 -11.00 3.93
C LYS A 59 15.52 -9.53 3.58
N ASP A 60 14.63 -9.00 2.75
CA ASP A 60 14.72 -7.63 2.27
C ASP A 60 13.35 -6.96 2.12
N PHE A 61 13.39 -5.68 1.71
CA PHE A 61 12.18 -4.90 1.51
C PHE A 61 11.38 -5.38 0.31
N TRP A 62 12.03 -5.98 -0.70
CA TRP A 62 11.36 -6.48 -1.88
C TRP A 62 10.53 -7.72 -1.56
N GLU A 63 11.07 -8.65 -0.77
CA GLU A 63 10.32 -9.80 -0.29
C GLU A 63 9.06 -9.39 0.49
N LEU A 64 9.13 -8.31 1.28
CA LEU A 64 7.95 -7.74 1.93
C LEU A 64 6.90 -7.27 0.91
N CYS A 65 7.30 -6.49 -0.10
CA CYS A 65 6.39 -5.96 -1.11
C CYS A 65 5.85 -7.06 -2.05
N GLN A 66 6.63 -8.10 -2.31
CA GLN A 66 6.31 -9.18 -3.25
C GLN A 66 5.53 -10.33 -2.61
N THR A 67 5.34 -10.32 -1.29
CA THR A 67 4.53 -11.30 -0.56
C THR A 67 3.20 -10.65 -0.20
N PRO A 68 2.10 -10.90 -0.95
CA PRO A 68 0.84 -10.18 -0.77
C PRO A 68 0.27 -10.23 0.65
N GLU A 69 0.44 -11.35 1.34
CA GLU A 69 -0.04 -11.54 2.71
C GLU A 69 0.69 -10.63 3.69
N LEU A 70 2.02 -10.49 3.54
CA LEU A 70 2.83 -9.64 4.41
C LEU A 70 2.61 -8.16 4.09
N ALA A 71 2.53 -7.80 2.80
CA ALA A 71 2.20 -6.45 2.37
C ALA A 71 0.81 -6.02 2.85
N CYS A 72 -0.18 -6.92 2.77
CA CYS A 72 -1.51 -6.70 3.35
C CYS A 72 -1.46 -6.54 4.87
N GLU A 73 -0.75 -7.42 5.59
CA GLU A 73 -0.62 -7.32 7.04
C GLU A 73 -0.09 -5.95 7.46
N VAL A 74 1.02 -5.49 6.90
CA VAL A 74 1.58 -4.17 7.25
C VAL A 74 0.68 -3.01 6.84
N THR A 75 -0.10 -3.15 5.76
CA THR A 75 -1.10 -2.16 5.33
C THR A 75 -2.19 -1.95 6.39
N LEU A 76 -2.59 -3.02 7.10
CA LEU A 76 -3.68 -3.00 8.09
C LEU A 76 -3.24 -2.54 9.48
N GLN A 77 -1.96 -2.69 9.83
CA GLN A 77 -1.43 -2.35 11.16
C GLN A 77 -1.81 -0.95 11.67
N PRO A 78 -1.71 0.14 10.87
CA PRO A 78 -1.99 1.49 11.35
C PRO A 78 -3.46 1.67 11.75
N LEU A 79 -4.39 1.02 11.04
CA LEU A 79 -5.83 1.10 11.35
C LEU A 79 -6.19 0.42 12.67
N ARG A 80 -5.38 -0.56 13.10
CA ARG A 80 -5.54 -1.19 14.43
C ARG A 80 -5.15 -0.24 15.56
N ARG A 81 -4.28 0.74 15.30
CA ARG A 81 -3.79 1.71 16.31
C ARG A 81 -4.52 3.04 16.29
N TYR A 82 -4.86 3.53 15.11
CA TYR A 82 -5.33 4.88 14.90
C TYR A 82 -6.67 4.89 14.18
N ASP A 83 -7.49 5.89 14.46
CA ASP A 83 -8.78 6.10 13.81
C ASP A 83 -8.60 6.88 12.50
N LEU A 84 -7.97 6.24 11.51
CA LEU A 84 -7.70 6.83 10.19
C LEU A 84 -8.87 6.59 9.24
N ASP A 85 -9.11 7.54 8.35
CA ASP A 85 -10.20 7.50 7.37
C ASP A 85 -9.84 6.77 6.07
N ALA A 86 -8.61 6.28 5.95
CA ALA A 86 -8.12 5.59 4.77
C ALA A 86 -7.01 4.61 5.11
N SER A 87 -6.87 3.59 4.26
CA SER A 87 -5.63 2.85 4.12
C SER A 87 -4.95 3.17 2.80
N ILE A 88 -3.64 2.94 2.71
CA ILE A 88 -2.87 3.00 1.48
C ILE A 88 -2.13 1.68 1.33
N VAL A 89 -2.18 1.06 0.14
CA VAL A 89 -1.51 -0.20 -0.12
C VAL A 89 -0.02 -0.07 0.20
N PHE A 90 0.57 -1.06 0.86
CA PHE A 90 2.01 -1.09 1.04
C PHE A 90 2.68 -1.62 -0.23
N SER A 91 3.39 -0.74 -0.94
CA SER A 91 4.11 -1.02 -2.18
C SER A 91 5.31 -0.06 -2.32
N ASP A 92 5.94 -0.02 -3.48
CA ASP A 92 6.96 0.97 -3.84
C ASP A 92 6.75 1.48 -5.27
N ILE A 93 7.11 2.73 -5.54
CA ILE A 93 7.00 3.34 -6.87
C ILE A 93 7.96 2.70 -7.89
N LEU A 94 9.05 2.07 -7.41
CA LEU A 94 10.09 1.46 -8.24
C LEU A 94 9.72 0.04 -8.70
N THR A 95 8.51 -0.43 -8.39
CA THR A 95 7.94 -1.69 -8.88
C THR A 95 7.88 -1.72 -10.42
N ILE A 96 7.53 -0.60 -11.06
CA ILE A 96 7.46 -0.47 -12.53
C ILE A 96 8.85 -0.61 -13.19
N PRO A 97 9.87 0.20 -12.84
CA PRO A 97 11.24 0.01 -13.33
C PRO A 97 11.76 -1.42 -13.17
N LYS A 98 11.52 -2.03 -12.00
CA LYS A 98 11.91 -3.42 -11.74
C LYS A 98 11.19 -4.40 -12.67
N ALA A 99 9.90 -4.21 -12.91
CA ALA A 99 9.13 -5.02 -13.85
C ALA A 99 9.58 -4.83 -15.31
N LEU A 100 10.15 -3.68 -15.65
CA LEU A 100 10.76 -3.41 -16.96
C LEU A 100 12.20 -3.93 -17.09
N GLY A 101 12.69 -4.71 -16.11
CA GLY A 101 14.01 -5.34 -16.16
C GLY A 101 15.16 -4.45 -15.69
N LEU A 102 14.87 -3.34 -15.00
CA LEU A 102 15.92 -2.54 -14.35
C LEU A 102 16.28 -3.16 -12.99
N ASP A 103 17.52 -3.58 -12.87
CA ASP A 103 18.09 -4.20 -11.67
C ASP A 103 18.15 -3.17 -10.53
N LEU A 104 17.15 -3.22 -9.62
CA LEU A 104 17.10 -2.39 -8.42
C LEU A 104 17.63 -3.12 -7.18
N VAL A 105 18.64 -2.54 -6.55
CA VAL A 105 19.24 -3.02 -5.31
C VAL A 105 19.02 -2.00 -4.19
N PHE A 106 18.61 -2.46 -3.01
CA PHE A 106 18.61 -1.62 -1.81
C PHE A 106 19.96 -1.69 -1.12
N GLN A 107 20.72 -0.60 -1.20
CA GLN A 107 21.99 -0.48 -0.50
C GLN A 107 21.76 0.13 0.89
N GLU A 108 22.36 -0.49 1.92
CA GLU A 108 22.21 -0.02 3.29
C GLU A 108 22.67 1.43 3.41
N LYS A 109 21.84 2.27 4.06
CA LYS A 109 22.06 3.73 4.25
C LYS A 109 22.10 4.59 2.98
N LYS A 110 21.99 4.02 1.78
CA LYS A 110 21.92 4.77 0.51
C LYS A 110 20.54 4.74 -0.13
N GLY A 111 19.71 3.74 0.19
CA GLY A 111 18.40 3.57 -0.40
C GLY A 111 18.43 2.74 -1.70
N PRO A 112 17.39 2.84 -2.53
CA PRO A 112 17.32 2.10 -3.80
C PRO A 112 18.30 2.67 -4.82
N VAL A 113 19.06 1.79 -5.46
CA VAL A 113 20.04 2.11 -6.51
C VAL A 113 19.78 1.20 -7.71
N PHE A 114 19.84 1.75 -8.92
CA PHE A 114 19.85 0.97 -10.14
C PHE A 114 21.28 0.69 -10.57
N ASP A 115 21.59 -0.56 -10.91
CA ASP A 115 22.90 -0.92 -11.46
C ASP A 115 23.06 -0.41 -12.91
N LYS A 116 21.95 -0.23 -13.62
CA LYS A 116 21.90 0.29 -15.00
C LYS A 116 20.98 1.51 -15.06
N VAL A 117 21.45 2.57 -15.71
CA VAL A 117 20.68 3.78 -15.96
C VAL A 117 20.21 3.85 -17.41
N ILE A 118 19.10 4.56 -17.64
CA ILE A 118 18.61 4.86 -18.98
C ILE A 118 19.29 6.14 -19.45
N ASP A 119 20.27 6.02 -20.34
CA ASP A 119 21.10 7.13 -20.82
C ASP A 119 21.13 7.26 -22.37
N SER A 120 20.47 6.34 -23.06
CA SER A 120 20.56 6.21 -24.51
C SER A 120 19.31 5.59 -25.11
N LYS A 121 19.08 5.82 -26.41
CA LYS A 121 17.98 5.17 -27.14
C LYS A 121 18.06 3.65 -27.03
N GLN A 122 19.26 3.07 -27.07
CA GLN A 122 19.44 1.63 -26.94
C GLN A 122 19.03 1.12 -25.57
N SER A 123 19.32 1.85 -24.49
CA SER A 123 18.90 1.47 -23.13
C SER A 123 17.38 1.40 -22.98
N ILE A 124 16.63 2.28 -23.67
CA ILE A 124 15.16 2.24 -23.72
C ILE A 124 14.67 1.00 -24.48
N LEU A 125 15.27 0.71 -25.64
CA LEU A 125 14.91 -0.46 -26.46
C LEU A 125 15.20 -1.80 -25.78
N ASN A 126 16.08 -1.81 -24.77
CA ASN A 126 16.43 -2.99 -23.99
C ASN A 126 15.48 -3.22 -22.79
N LEU A 127 14.51 -2.35 -22.55
CA LEU A 127 13.50 -2.56 -21.49
C LEU A 127 12.66 -3.80 -21.78
N GLN A 128 12.35 -4.54 -20.73
CA GLN A 128 11.55 -5.76 -20.81
C GLN A 128 10.07 -5.42 -20.62
N GLU A 129 9.40 -4.99 -21.68
CA GLU A 129 7.96 -4.71 -21.65
C GLU A 129 7.13 -6.00 -21.61
N GLU A 130 7.54 -7.02 -22.38
CA GLU A 130 6.85 -8.30 -22.41
C GLU A 130 6.89 -8.98 -21.03
N GLY A 131 5.72 -9.38 -20.53
CA GLY A 131 5.58 -9.98 -19.21
C GLY A 131 5.59 -8.98 -18.03
N ALA A 132 5.67 -7.67 -18.27
CA ALA A 132 5.84 -6.68 -17.18
C ALA A 132 4.62 -6.62 -16.25
N ILE A 133 3.41 -6.74 -16.79
CA ILE A 133 2.17 -6.75 -16.00
C ILE A 133 2.10 -8.01 -15.14
N GLU A 134 2.49 -9.15 -15.70
CA GLU A 134 2.54 -10.44 -15.00
C GLU A 134 3.55 -10.40 -13.86
N ARG A 135 4.70 -9.74 -14.06
CA ARG A 135 5.68 -9.49 -13.00
C ARG A 135 5.12 -8.60 -11.89
N LEU A 136 4.11 -7.76 -12.16
CA LEU A 136 3.42 -6.93 -11.17
C LEU A 136 2.21 -7.61 -10.51
N ASN A 137 1.94 -8.89 -10.81
CA ASN A 137 0.79 -9.61 -10.24
C ASN A 137 0.72 -9.57 -8.71
N TYR A 138 1.86 -9.55 -8.02
CA TYR A 138 1.90 -9.43 -6.57
C TYR A 138 1.28 -8.11 -6.07
N VAL A 139 1.37 -7.02 -6.83
CA VAL A 139 0.75 -5.73 -6.49
C VAL A 139 -0.77 -5.85 -6.59
N PHE A 140 -1.29 -6.43 -7.68
CA PHE A 140 -2.72 -6.63 -7.86
C PHE A 140 -3.31 -7.59 -6.81
N GLN A 141 -2.59 -8.66 -6.48
CA GLN A 141 -2.95 -9.59 -5.40
C GLN A 141 -2.98 -8.88 -4.05
N THR A 142 -1.99 -8.03 -3.76
CA THR A 142 -1.95 -7.24 -2.52
C THR A 142 -3.14 -6.30 -2.42
N VAL A 143 -3.47 -5.57 -3.49
CA VAL A 143 -4.63 -4.67 -3.53
C VAL A 143 -5.92 -5.44 -3.30
N ALA A 144 -6.11 -6.58 -3.98
CA ALA A 144 -7.29 -7.42 -3.81
C ALA A 144 -7.42 -7.94 -2.38
N LEU A 145 -6.32 -8.46 -1.81
CA LEU A 145 -6.29 -8.99 -0.44
C LEU A 145 -6.53 -7.89 0.61
N CYS A 146 -5.92 -6.71 0.44
CA CYS A 146 -6.17 -5.55 1.29
C CYS A 146 -7.64 -5.16 1.24
N ARG A 147 -8.24 -5.09 0.04
CA ARG A 147 -9.64 -4.70 -0.12
C ARG A 147 -10.58 -5.70 0.57
N GLN A 148 -10.30 -7.00 0.47
CA GLN A 148 -11.07 -8.05 1.15
C GLN A 148 -10.91 -8.01 2.68
N SER A 149 -9.72 -7.63 3.17
CA SER A 149 -9.39 -7.63 4.60
C SER A 149 -9.79 -6.34 5.34
N LEU A 150 -9.92 -5.23 4.61
CA LEU A 150 -10.31 -3.94 5.14
C LEU A 150 -11.81 -3.87 5.43
N PRO A 151 -12.24 -3.16 6.49
CA PRO A 151 -13.64 -2.82 6.67
C PRO A 151 -14.24 -2.19 5.41
N SER A 152 -15.47 -2.56 5.07
CA SER A 152 -16.11 -2.15 3.82
C SER A 152 -16.23 -0.63 3.65
N HIS A 153 -16.26 0.12 4.75
CA HIS A 153 -16.36 1.57 4.79
C HIS A 153 -15.01 2.31 4.71
N VAL A 154 -13.88 1.62 4.87
CA VAL A 154 -12.55 2.23 4.78
C VAL A 154 -12.06 2.18 3.34
N PRO A 155 -11.84 3.32 2.66
CA PRO A 155 -11.23 3.34 1.32
C PRO A 155 -9.77 2.90 1.35
N LEU A 156 -9.32 2.30 0.25
CA LEU A 156 -7.94 1.88 0.02
C LEU A 156 -7.36 2.72 -1.12
N PHE A 157 -6.30 3.48 -0.85
CA PHE A 157 -5.52 4.14 -1.88
C PHE A 157 -4.57 3.14 -2.55
N GLY A 158 -4.60 3.12 -3.89
CA GLY A 158 -3.49 2.66 -4.71
C GLY A 158 -2.55 3.82 -5.04
N PHE A 159 -1.32 3.51 -5.46
CA PHE A 159 -0.35 4.46 -5.98
C PHE A 159 0.67 3.76 -6.89
#